data_AF-A0A645H9S1-F1
#
_entry.id   AF-A0A645H9S1-F1
#
_cell.length_a   1.000
_cell.length_b   1.000
_cell.length_c   1.000
_cell.angle_alpha   90.00
_cell.angle_beta   90.00
_cell.angle_gamma   90.00
#
_symmetry.space_group_name_H-M   'P 1'
#
loop_
_entity.id
_entity.type
_entity.pdbx_description
1 polymer ?
#
loop_
_entity_poly.entity_id
_entity_poly.type
_entity_poly.pdbx_seq_one_letter_code
_entity_poly.pdbx_strand_id
1 'polypeptide(L)'
;MRNSAYRIDGDWTKIQKYIAGKKIIALQNSPMQSFAVVYEPLSETVKTDVLNAGLDISPVHAEDLYVYLTKQNKEEALKCLW
;
A
#
# COMPACT_ATOMS: atom_id res chain seq x y z
N MET A 1 -3.46 -12.74 -14.67
CA MET A 1 -3.77 -12.41 -13.25
C MET A 1 -4.18 -10.94 -13.20
N ARG A 2 -5.31 -10.59 -12.55
CA ARG A 2 -5.72 -9.18 -12.42
C ARG A 2 -4.80 -8.51 -11.39
N ASN A 3 -4.00 -7.54 -11.84
CA ASN A 3 -3.25 -6.67 -10.94
C ASN A 3 -4.25 -5.98 -10.01
N SER A 4 -4.01 -6.08 -8.71
CA SER A 4 -4.88 -5.48 -7.68
C SER A 4 -4.01 -5.02 -6.52
N ALA A 5 -4.51 -4.01 -5.84
CA ALA A 5 -3.91 -3.45 -4.65
C ALA A 5 -5.01 -2.95 -3.72
N TYR A 6 -4.66 -2.78 -2.47
CA TYR A 6 -5.49 -2.08 -1.51
C TYR A 6 -4.64 -1.10 -0.72
N ARG A 7 -5.30 -0.07 -0.21
CA ARG A 7 -4.73 0.93 0.66
C ARG A 7 -5.12 0.61 2.09
N ILE A 8 -4.17 0.78 2.99
CA ILE A 8 -4.40 0.76 4.43
C ILE A 8 -4.04 2.11 5.03
N ASP A 9 -4.84 2.54 5.98
CA ASP A 9 -4.68 3.80 6.70
C ASP A 9 -4.72 3.54 8.22
N GLY A 10 -4.04 4.38 8.99
CA GLY A 10 -4.07 4.30 10.46
C GLY A 10 -2.77 4.73 11.12
N ASP A 11 -2.57 4.26 12.36
CA ASP A 11 -1.36 4.52 13.13
C ASP A 11 -0.11 3.97 12.41
N TRP A 12 0.94 4.77 12.34
CA TRP A 12 2.17 4.42 11.62
C TRP A 12 2.82 3.13 12.15
N THR A 13 2.83 2.94 13.46
CA THR A 13 3.43 1.74 14.09
C THR A 13 2.68 0.48 13.68
N LYS A 14 1.34 0.56 13.66
CA LYS A 14 0.48 -0.54 13.21
C LYS A 14 0.66 -0.82 11.72
N ILE A 15 0.74 0.22 10.90
CA ILE A 15 1.03 0.09 9.46
C ILE A 15 2.36 -0.63 9.26
N GLN A 16 3.44 -0.18 9.90
CA GLN A 16 4.76 -0.79 9.79
C GLN A 16 4.76 -2.28 10.16
N LYS A 17 4.05 -2.64 11.23
CA LYS A 17 3.90 -4.04 11.66
C LYS A 17 3.13 -4.87 10.63
N TYR A 18 2.06 -4.32 10.07
CA TYR A 18 1.21 -5.02 9.10
C TYR A 18 1.92 -5.22 7.75
N ILE A 19 2.65 -4.23 7.27
CA ILE A 19 3.31 -4.28 5.95
C ILE A 19 4.61 -5.09 5.93
N ALA A 20 5.06 -5.60 7.08
CA ALA A 20 6.28 -6.39 7.17
C ALA A 20 6.19 -7.64 6.28
N GLY A 21 7.10 -7.75 5.31
CA GLY A 21 7.13 -8.87 4.36
C GLY A 21 6.11 -8.80 3.22
N LYS A 22 5.32 -7.73 3.13
CA LYS A 22 4.38 -7.49 2.02
C LYS A 22 5.03 -6.67 0.91
N LYS A 23 4.50 -6.80 -0.32
CA LYS A 23 4.93 -5.98 -1.46
C LYS A 23 4.21 -4.63 -1.41
N ILE A 24 4.98 -3.57 -1.14
CA ILE A 24 4.45 -2.20 -1.01
C ILE A 24 4.81 -1.40 -2.25
N ILE A 25 3.82 -0.71 -2.81
CA ILE A 25 3.97 0.12 -4.01
C ILE A 25 3.81 1.62 -3.72
N ALA A 26 3.31 1.96 -2.54
CA ALA A 26 3.30 3.32 -2.02
C ALA A 26 3.30 3.30 -0.50
N LEU A 27 4.03 4.24 0.12
CA LEU A 27 4.11 4.37 1.56
C LEU A 27 4.26 5.86 1.90
N GLN A 28 3.42 6.35 2.81
CA GLN A 28 3.50 7.72 3.27
C GLN A 28 3.31 7.74 4.78
N ASN A 29 4.21 8.44 5.46
CA ASN A 29 4.11 8.78 6.86
C ASN A 29 4.00 10.31 6.95
N SER A 30 2.89 10.82 7.49
CA SER A 30 2.76 12.24 7.79
C SER A 30 2.03 12.46 9.12
N PRO A 31 2.23 13.61 9.77
CA PRO A 31 1.58 13.92 11.05
C PRO A 31 0.04 13.91 10.99
N MET A 32 -0.54 14.17 9.82
CA MET A 32 -2.00 14.19 9.62
C MET A 32 -2.55 12.83 9.17
N GLN A 33 -1.81 12.10 8.34
CA GLN A 33 -2.26 10.83 7.79
C GLN A 33 -1.09 9.94 7.40
N SER A 34 -1.16 8.68 7.82
CA SER A 34 -0.23 7.63 7.38
C SER A 34 -0.98 6.57 6.58
N PHE A 35 -0.38 6.12 5.48
CA PHE A 35 -0.96 5.07 4.65
C PHE A 35 0.11 4.20 3.97
N ALA A 36 -0.29 3.00 3.60
CA ALA A 36 0.47 2.14 2.69
C ALA A 36 -0.44 1.55 1.61
N VAL A 37 0.11 1.32 0.42
CA VAL A 37 -0.57 0.61 -0.66
C VAL A 37 0.13 -0.71 -0.89
N VAL A 38 -0.60 -1.79 -0.63
CA VAL A 38 -0.12 -3.17 -0.72
C VAL A 38 -0.54 -3.76 -2.06
N TYR A 39 0.42 -4.32 -2.79
CA TYR A 39 0.18 -4.96 -4.08
C TYR A 39 -0.14 -6.43 -3.92
N GLU A 40 -1.37 -6.71 -3.49
CA GLU A 40 -1.95 -8.04 -3.45
C GLU A 40 -3.48 -7.97 -3.64
N PRO A 41 -4.15 -9.09 -3.98
CA PRO A 41 -5.60 -9.12 -4.12
C PRO A 41 -6.33 -8.82 -2.81
N LEU A 42 -7.32 -7.94 -2.88
CA LEU A 42 -8.24 -7.69 -1.78
C LEU A 42 -9.22 -8.86 -1.63
N SER A 43 -9.00 -9.70 -0.62
CA SER A 43 -9.89 -10.79 -0.22
C SER A 43 -10.61 -10.46 1.09
N GLU A 44 -11.66 -11.22 1.43
CA GLU A 44 -12.33 -11.09 2.73
C GLU A 44 -11.38 -11.37 3.90
N THR A 45 -10.49 -12.36 3.77
CA THR A 45 -9.45 -12.65 4.77
C THR A 45 -8.54 -11.44 5.00
N VAL A 46 -8.08 -10.80 3.93
CA VAL A 46 -7.26 -9.59 4.01
C VAL A 46 -7.99 -8.47 4.72
N LYS A 47 -9.29 -8.24 4.41
CA LYS A 47 -10.09 -7.23 5.11
C LYS A 47 -10.16 -7.52 6.60
N THR A 48 -10.48 -8.76 6.99
CA THR A 48 -10.54 -9.16 8.40
C THR A 48 -9.19 -8.96 9.09
N ASP A 49 -8.08 -9.33 8.44
CA ASP A 49 -6.74 -9.17 9.00
C ASP A 49 -6.35 -7.69 9.22
N VAL A 50 -6.68 -6.80 8.27
CA VAL A 50 -6.42 -5.36 8.41
C VAL A 50 -7.26 -4.77 9.54
N LEU A 51 -8.55 -5.11 9.60
CA LEU A 51 -9.43 -4.62 10.66
C LEU A 51 -9.00 -5.13 12.04
N ASN A 52 -8.56 -6.39 12.15
CA ASN A 52 -8.00 -6.96 13.39
C ASN A 52 -6.70 -6.27 13.81
N ALA A 53 -5.90 -5.78 12.86
CA ALA A 53 -4.74 -4.95 13.15
C ALA A 53 -5.12 -3.54 13.64
N GLY A 54 -6.40 -3.17 13.60
CA GLY A 54 -6.90 -1.85 13.97
C GLY A 54 -6.48 -0.78 12.97
N LEU A 55 -6.54 -1.13 11.69
CA LEU A 55 -6.26 -0.28 10.53
C LEU A 55 -7.52 -0.22 9.65
N ASP A 56 -7.63 0.86 8.88
CA ASP A 56 -8.67 1.00 7.86
C ASP A 56 -8.19 0.41 6.53
N ILE A 57 -9.12 -0.08 5.71
CA ILE A 57 -8.83 -0.68 4.40
C ILE A 57 -9.74 -0.10 3.32
N SER A 58 -9.16 0.22 2.17
CA SER A 58 -9.90 0.65 0.99
C SER A 58 -9.34 -0.02 -0.28
N PRO A 59 -10.20 -0.41 -1.24
CA PRO A 59 -9.73 -0.91 -2.53
C PRO A 59 -9.02 0.22 -3.29
N VAL A 60 -7.96 -0.11 -4.02
CA VAL A 60 -7.34 0.83 -4.96
C VAL A 60 -7.91 0.59 -6.35
N HIS A 61 -8.46 1.66 -6.95
CA HIS A 61 -8.97 1.60 -8.31
C HIS A 61 -7.83 1.39 -9.32
N ALA A 62 -8.15 0.82 -10.48
CA ALA A 62 -7.15 0.51 -11.50
C ALA A 62 -6.37 1.75 -11.98
N GLU A 63 -7.04 2.91 -12.03
CA GLU A 63 -6.46 4.20 -12.40
C GLU A 63 -5.41 4.65 -11.39
N ASP A 64 -5.75 4.63 -10.09
CA ASP A 64 -4.83 4.97 -9.00
C ASP A 64 -3.65 3.98 -8.92
N LEU A 65 -3.92 2.69 -9.15
CA LEU A 65 -2.89 1.65 -9.19
C LEU A 65 -1.83 1.97 -10.25
N TYR A 66 -2.25 2.44 -11.43
CA TYR A 66 -1.33 2.82 -12.49
C TYR A 66 -0.46 4.02 -12.09
N VAL A 67 -1.01 4.99 -11.35
CA VAL A 67 -0.25 6.13 -10.81
C VAL A 67 0.82 5.66 -9.83
N TYR A 68 0.50 4.74 -8.93
CA TYR A 68 1.49 4.22 -7.97
C TYR A 68 2.61 3.45 -8.66
N LEU A 69 2.26 2.55 -9.60
CA LEU A 69 3.26 1.76 -10.34
C LEU A 69 4.16 2.63 -11.22
N THR A 70 3.62 3.68 -11.84
CA THR A 70 4.41 4.59 -12.67
C THR A 70 5.29 5.53 -11.85
N LYS A 71 4.83 6.00 -10.68
CA LYS A 71 5.67 6.76 -9.74
C LYS A 71 6.83 5.92 -9.21
N GLN A 72 6.56 4.68 -8.79
CA GLN A 72 7.60 3.76 -8.34
C GLN A 72 8.65 3.52 -9.45
N ASN A 73 8.22 3.27 -10.68
CA ASN A 73 9.12 3.11 -11.82
C ASN A 73 9.97 4.37 -12.10
N LYS A 74 9.40 5.57 -11.95
CA LYS A 74 10.17 6.82 -12.11
C LYS A 74 11.22 6.98 -11.02
N GLU A 75 10.88 6.70 -9.76
CA GLU A 75 11.83 6.78 -8.64
C GLU A 75 12.93 5.72 -8.75
N GLU A 76 12.61 4.49 -9.15
CA GLU A 76 13.61 3.44 -9.39
C GLU A 76 14.50 3.76 -10.59
N ALA A 77 13.94 4.26 -11.70
CA ALA A 77 14.72 4.66 -12.86
C ALA A 77 15.72 5.80 -12.54
N LEU A 78 15.33 6.75 -11.67
CA LEU A 78 16.21 7.82 -11.20
C LEU A 78 17.34 7.31 -10.30
N LYS A 79 17.12 6.23 -9.52
CA LYS A 79 18.17 5.60 -8.71
C LYS A 79 19.21 4.86 -9.53
N CYS A 80 18.86 4.35 -10.70
CA CYS A 80 19.79 3.64 -11.59
C CYS A 80 20.69 4.56 -12.44
N LEU A 81 20.52 5.88 -12.35
CA LEU A 81 21.30 6.87 -13.10
C LEU A 81 22.48 7.45 -12.31
N TRP A 82 22.72 6.96 -11.09
CA TRP A 82 23.78 7.41 -10.17
C TRP A 82 24.74 6.28 -9.85
#